data_AF-A0A0H5P5Z8-F1
#
_entry.id   AF-A0A0H5P5Z8-F1
#
_cell.length_a   1.000
_cell.length_b   1.000
_cell.length_c   1.000
_cell.angle_alpha   90.00
_cell.angle_beta   90.00
_cell.angle_gamma   90.00
#
_symmetry.space_group_name_H-M   'P 1'
#
loop_
_entity.id
_entity.type
_entity.pdbx_description
1 polymer ?
#
loop_
_entity_poly.entity_id
_entity_poly.type
_entity_poly.pdbx_seq_one_letter_code
_entity_poly.pdbx_strand_id
1 'polypeptide(L)' 'MAETRRAQLVPEQYEFAEMRAAEKVALAQKRAVAARTVAGHAQDAADCESLLAMLGLDAQAGKLAGQ' A
#
# COMPACT_ATOMS: atom_id res chain seq x y z
N MET A 1 -10.56 37.58 13.47
CA MET A 1 -10.52 37.03 12.09
C MET A 1 -9.59 35.80 11.97
N ALA A 2 -9.54 34.91 12.96
CA ALA A 2 -8.69 33.70 12.93
C ALA A 2 -9.48 32.38 12.96
N GLU A 3 -10.72 32.41 13.48
CA GLU A 3 -11.59 31.22 13.61
C GLU A 3 -12.09 30.69 12.27
N THR A 4 -12.41 31.59 11.33
CA THR A 4 -12.93 31.23 10.00
C THR A 4 -11.92 30.43 9.16
N ARG A 5 -10.60 30.72 9.28
CA ARG A 5 -9.56 29.98 8.54
C ARG A 5 -9.36 28.56 9.10
N ARG A 6 -9.48 28.40 10.43
CA ARG A 6 -9.36 27.08 11.09
C ARG A 6 -10.50 26.14 10.69
N ALA A 7 -11.74 26.65 10.65
CA ALA A 7 -12.90 25.84 10.27
C ALA A 7 -12.90 25.41 8.78
N GLN A 8 -12.20 26.14 7.91
CA GLN A 8 -12.08 25.82 6.47
C GLN A 8 -10.95 24.84 6.15
N LEU A 9 -9.88 24.83 6.96
CA LEU A 9 -8.82 23.85 6.81
C LEU A 9 -9.34 22.45 7.14
N VAL A 10 -10.01 22.26 8.28
CA VAL A 10 -10.45 20.95 8.78
C VAL A 10 -11.23 20.07 7.78
N PRO A 11 -12.25 20.55 7.04
CA PRO A 11 -12.98 19.73 6.06
C PRO A 11 -12.09 19.27 4.90
N GLU A 12 -11.22 20.15 4.42
CA GLU A 12 -10.28 19.84 3.34
C GLU A 12 -9.26 18.77 3.78
N GLN A 13 -8.74 18.87 5.01
CA GLN A 13 -7.83 17.86 5.58
C GLN A 13 -8.49 16.47 5.70
N TYR A 14 -9.81 16.43 5.92
CA TYR A 14 -10.58 15.21 6.09
C TYR A 14 -10.80 14.51 4.73
N GLU A 15 -11.16 15.27 3.69
CA GLU A 15 -11.28 14.77 2.32
C GLU A 15 -9.94 14.19 1.81
N PHE A 16 -8.82 14.85 2.10
CA PHE A 16 -7.49 14.33 1.80
C PHE A 16 -7.10 13.13 2.67
N ALA A 17 -7.61 13.02 3.90
CA ALA A 17 -7.39 11.86 4.75
C ALA A 17 -8.11 10.62 4.21
N GLU A 18 -9.36 10.76 3.75
CA GLU A 18 -10.13 9.70 3.12
C GLU A 18 -9.48 9.25 1.80
N MET A 19 -9.07 10.20 0.96
CA MET A 19 -8.39 9.88 -0.29
C MET A 19 -7.06 9.16 -0.06
N ARG A 20 -6.26 9.59 0.93
CA ARG A 20 -5.01 8.89 1.30
C ARG A 20 -5.26 7.53 1.93
N ALA A 21 -6.34 7.34 2.69
CA ALA A 21 -6.69 6.03 3.22
C ALA A 21 -7.06 5.06 2.09
N ALA A 22 -7.88 5.51 1.13
CA ALA A 22 -8.23 4.73 -0.05
C ALA A 22 -7.00 4.38 -0.91
N GLU A 23 -6.10 5.35 -1.12
CA GLU A 23 -4.84 5.13 -1.86
C GLU A 23 -3.95 4.10 -1.16
N LYS A 24 -3.84 4.15 0.17
CA LYS A 24 -3.06 3.17 0.94
C LYS A 24 -3.62 1.76 0.81
N VAL A 25 -4.95 1.60 0.82
CA VAL A 25 -5.61 0.31 0.63
C VAL A 25 -5.36 -0.21 -0.79
N ALA A 26 -5.55 0.65 -1.81
CA ALA A 26 -5.28 0.28 -3.20
C ALA A 26 -3.80 -0.08 -3.44
N LEU A 27 -2.89 0.65 -2.81
CA LEU A 27 -1.46 0.36 -2.87
C LEU A 27 -1.12 -0.97 -2.18
N ALA A 28 -1.72 -1.25 -1.01
CA ALA A 28 -1.53 -2.52 -0.32
C ALA A 28 -2.00 -3.70 -1.18
N GLN A 29 -3.17 -3.58 -1.83
CA GLN A 29 -3.67 -4.61 -2.75
C GLN A 29 -2.73 -4.82 -3.95
N LYS A 30 -2.24 -3.74 -4.58
CA LYS A 30 -1.29 -3.84 -5.69
C LYS A 30 0.02 -4.51 -5.27
N ARG A 31 0.55 -4.17 -4.10
CA ARG A 31 1.75 -4.80 -3.53
C ARG A 31 1.52 -6.29 -3.25
N ALA A 32 0.33 -6.63 -2.77
CA ALA A 32 -0.06 -8.00 -2.50
C ALA A 32 -0.13 -8.86 -3.78
N VAL A 33 -0.72 -8.32 -4.85
CA VAL A 33 -0.72 -8.97 -6.17
C VAL A 33 0.70 -9.11 -6.71
N ALA A 34 1.51 -8.05 -6.67
CA ALA A 34 2.89 -8.08 -7.15
C ALA A 34 3.72 -9.13 -6.40
N ALA A 35 3.60 -9.22 -5.07
CA ALA A 35 4.32 -10.22 -4.29
C ALA A 35 3.91 -11.67 -4.67
N ARG A 36 2.63 -11.91 -4.98
CA ARG A 36 2.18 -13.23 -5.48
C ARG A 36 2.72 -13.53 -6.87
N THR A 37 2.73 -12.55 -7.76
CA THR A 37 3.29 -12.70 -9.10
C THR A 37 4.76 -13.08 -9.02
N VAL A 38 5.55 -12.37 -8.19
CA VAL A 38 6.97 -12.70 -7.97
C VAL A 38 7.11 -14.12 -7.44
N ALA A 39 6.33 -14.52 -6.43
CA ALA A 39 6.39 -15.88 -5.88
C ALA A 39 6.06 -16.98 -6.91
N GLY A 40 5.17 -16.70 -7.88
CA GLY A 40 4.85 -17.65 -8.96
C GLY A 40 5.92 -17.76 -10.05
N HIS A 41 6.82 -16.77 -10.15
CA HIS A 41 7.92 -16.76 -11.10
C HIS A 41 9.28 -17.08 -10.47
N ALA A 42 9.38 -17.04 -9.14
CA ALA A 42 10.60 -17.35 -8.41
C ALA A 42 10.93 -18.85 -8.50
N GLN A 43 12.22 -19.16 -8.51
CA GLN A 43 12.67 -20.54 -8.66
C GLN A 43 12.76 -21.30 -7.32
N ASP A 44 12.96 -20.57 -6.22
CA ASP A 44 12.98 -21.08 -4.84
C ASP A 44 12.60 -19.96 -3.86
N ALA A 45 12.38 -20.29 -2.59
CA ALA A 45 12.12 -19.32 -1.52
C ALA A 45 13.22 -18.24 -1.40
N ALA A 46 14.50 -18.62 -1.52
CA ALA A 46 15.61 -17.65 -1.42
C ALA A 46 15.64 -16.66 -2.60
N ASP A 47 15.32 -17.15 -3.80
CA ASP A 47 15.20 -16.33 -5.01
C ASP A 47 14.01 -15.36 -4.90
N CYS A 48 12.86 -15.85 -4.41
CA CYS A 48 11.68 -15.04 -4.15
C CYS A 48 11.97 -13.90 -3.18
N GLU A 49 12.62 -14.18 -2.05
CA GLU A 49 13.00 -13.16 -1.05
C GLU A 49 13.91 -12.08 -1.66
N SER A 50 14.89 -12.49 -2.48
CA SER A 50 15.78 -11.56 -3.18
C SER A 50 15.03 -10.65 -4.17
N LEU A 51 14.14 -11.23 -4.98
CA LEU A 51 13.32 -10.49 -5.93
C LEU A 51 12.37 -9.50 -5.22
N LEU A 52 11.73 -9.93 -4.12
CA LEU A 52 10.86 -9.07 -3.32
C LEU A 52 11.64 -7.89 -2.70
N ALA A 53 12.83 -8.15 -2.18
CA ALA A 53 13.71 -7.12 -1.63
C ALA A 53 14.10 -6.07 -2.67
N MET A 54 14.44 -6.49 -3.91
CA MET A 54 14.75 -5.56 -5.01
C MET A 54 13.56 -4.67 -5.39
N LEU A 55 12.34 -5.16 -5.21
CA LEU A 55 11.11 -4.43 -5.53
C LEU A 55 10.56 -3.63 -4.33
N GLY A 56 11.19 -3.72 -3.15
CA GLY A 56 10.66 -3.11 -1.92
C GLY A 56 9.29 -3.67 -1.52
N LEU A 57 9.07 -4.96 -1.83
CA LEU A 57 7.88 -5.72 -1.50
C LEU A 57 8.17 -6.67 -0.33
N ASP A 58 7.14 -6.99 0.43
CA ASP A 58 7.23 -7.90 1.55
C ASP A 58 6.47 -9.19 1.23
N ALA A 59 7.01 -10.36 1.60
CA ALA A 59 6.35 -11.65 1.39
C ALA A 59 5.02 -11.77 2.16
N GLN A 60 4.83 -11.02 3.26
CA GLN A 60 3.56 -10.87 3.96
C GLN A 60 2.53 -10.13 3.14
N ALA A 61 2.93 -9.16 2.30
CA ALA A 61 1.98 -8.44 1.45
C ALA A 61 1.22 -9.42 0.55
N GLY A 62 1.91 -10.42 -0.02
CA GLY A 62 1.28 -11.47 -0.83
C GLY A 62 0.23 -12.31 -0.09
N LYS A 63 0.36 -12.47 1.22
CA LYS A 63 -0.63 -13.20 2.03
C LYS A 63 -1.94 -12.42 2.18
N LEU A 64 -1.87 -11.09 2.22
CA LEU A 64 -3.04 -10.22 2.36
C LEU A 64 -3.92 -10.17 1.10
N ALA A 65 -3.43 -10.60 -0.07
CA ALA A 65 -4.18 -10.61 -1.34
C ALA A 65 -5.22 -11.73 -1.49
N GLY A 66 -5.31 -12.67 -0.55
CA GLY A 66 -6.24 -13.80 -0.65
C GLY A 66 -6.99 -14.12 0.62
N GLN A 67 -7.15 -13.12 1.50
CA GLN A 67 -8.11 -13.13 2.59
C GLN A 67 -9.30 -12.23 2.23
#